data_AF-A0AAJ2S4V1-F1
#
_entry.id   AF-A0AAJ2S4V1-F1
#
_cell.length_a   1.000
_cell.length_b   1.000
_cell.length_c   1.000
_cell.angle_alpha   90.00
_cell.angle_beta   90.00
_cell.angle_gamma   90.00
#
_symmetry.space_group_name_H-M   'P 1'
#
loop_
_entity.id
_entity.type
_entity.pdbx_description
1 polymer ?
#
loop_
_entity_poly.entity_id
_entity_poly.type
_entity_poly.pdbx_seq_one_letter_code
_entity_poly.pdbx_strand_id
1 'polypeptide(L)'
;MTSLLSPDCDLLTIPFSASTDFLDLAECCDRFAETLIECGRDEDDYKLALLGRLGSCLALLAPTLNDPIPAHLIERLTVDKLPEPQSWFEPDHDALCAYCQALTQLLSQHTLPPEMEVTLRGLLCELVWMFAADMKAPRWER
;
A
#
# COMPACT_ATOMS: atom_id res chain seq x y z
N MET A 1 -15.22 11.79 9.22
CA MET A 1 -15.00 10.35 8.99
C MET A 1 -14.80 9.72 10.34
N THR A 2 -15.73 8.87 10.75
CA THR A 2 -15.63 8.11 12.00
C THR A 2 -14.78 6.90 11.69
N SER A 3 -13.51 6.90 12.12
CA SER A 3 -12.75 5.66 12.19
C SER A 3 -13.53 4.71 13.10
N LEU A 4 -13.92 3.56 12.57
CA LEU A 4 -14.70 2.55 13.31
C LEU A 4 -13.83 1.76 14.30
N LEU A 5 -12.53 2.03 14.34
CA LEU A 5 -11.57 1.28 15.12
C LEU A 5 -10.86 2.22 16.09
N SER A 6 -11.16 2.11 17.38
CA SER A 6 -10.45 2.85 18.42
C SER A 6 -8.93 2.74 18.27
N PRO A 7 -8.16 3.81 18.56
CA PRO A 7 -6.70 3.80 18.49
C PRO A 7 -6.06 2.79 19.45
N ASP A 8 -6.78 2.37 20.50
CA ASP A 8 -6.32 1.40 21.50
C ASP A 8 -6.61 -0.08 21.14
N CYS A 9 -7.14 -0.36 19.95
CA CYS A 9 -7.46 -1.73 19.54
C CYS A 9 -6.21 -2.48 19.07
N ASP A 10 -5.94 -3.66 19.65
CA ASP A 10 -4.86 -4.54 19.19
C ASP A 10 -5.13 -4.97 17.74
N LEU A 11 -4.31 -4.44 16.83
CA LEU A 11 -4.38 -4.67 15.39
C LEU A 11 -4.40 -6.16 15.02
N LEU A 12 -3.73 -7.00 15.82
CA LEU A 12 -3.67 -8.43 15.57
C LEU A 12 -5.00 -9.13 15.88
N THR A 13 -5.89 -8.51 16.64
CA THR A 13 -7.18 -9.08 17.07
C THR A 13 -8.36 -8.60 16.22
N ILE A 14 -8.18 -7.61 15.35
CA ILE A 14 -9.25 -7.04 14.52
C ILE A 14 -9.85 -8.16 13.65
N PRO A 15 -11.16 -8.46 13.78
CA PRO A 15 -11.80 -9.45 12.94
C PRO A 15 -12.12 -8.87 11.58
N PHE A 16 -11.80 -9.60 10.51
CA PHE A 16 -12.27 -9.32 9.16
C PHE A 16 -12.49 -10.62 8.40
N SER A 17 -13.34 -10.57 7.38
CA SER A 17 -13.67 -11.73 6.55
C SER A 17 -14.15 -11.27 5.17
N ALA A 18 -14.55 -12.22 4.32
CA ALA A 18 -15.13 -11.92 3.01
C ALA A 18 -16.45 -11.11 3.07
N SER A 19 -17.09 -11.00 4.24
CA SER A 19 -18.28 -10.15 4.42
C SER A 19 -17.96 -8.74 4.93
N THR A 20 -16.69 -8.42 5.20
CA THR A 20 -16.26 -7.08 5.63
C THR A 20 -16.30 -6.12 4.43
N ASP A 21 -16.76 -4.88 4.66
CA ASP A 21 -16.81 -3.85 3.61
C ASP A 21 -15.39 -3.51 3.12
N PHE A 22 -15.23 -3.29 1.82
CA PHE A 22 -13.90 -3.07 1.23
C PHE A 22 -13.25 -1.76 1.71
N LEU A 23 -14.03 -0.75 2.12
CA LEU A 23 -13.47 0.46 2.73
C LEU A 23 -12.88 0.17 4.10
N ASP A 24 -13.54 -0.68 4.90
CA ASP A 24 -13.04 -1.09 6.22
C ASP A 24 -11.79 -1.97 6.07
N LEU A 25 -11.75 -2.85 5.06
CA LEU A 25 -10.55 -3.62 4.72
C LEU A 25 -9.39 -2.70 4.28
N ALA A 26 -9.68 -1.66 3.50
CA ALA A 26 -8.68 -0.67 3.09
C ALA A 26 -8.13 0.12 4.29
N GLU A 27 -8.98 0.55 5.22
CA GLU A 27 -8.57 1.20 6.48
C GLU A 27 -7.71 0.25 7.34
N CYS A 28 -8.02 -1.05 7.37
CA CYS A 28 -7.17 -2.04 8.05
C CYS A 28 -5.79 -2.14 7.40
N CYS A 29 -5.72 -2.21 6.07
CA CYS A 29 -4.44 -2.25 5.34
C CYS A 29 -3.57 -1.02 5.65
N ASP A 30 -4.18 0.17 5.65
CA ASP A 30 -3.51 1.44 5.97
C ASP A 30 -2.88 1.38 7.37
N ARG A 31 -3.66 1.01 8.39
CA ARG A 31 -3.18 0.88 9.77
C ARG A 31 -2.09 -0.17 9.93
N PHE A 32 -2.20 -1.32 9.26
CA PHE A 32 -1.14 -2.34 9.31
C PHE A 32 0.16 -1.82 8.70
N ALA A 33 0.08 -1.11 7.57
CA ALA A 33 1.26 -0.55 6.90
C ALA A 33 1.92 0.54 7.75
N GLU A 34 1.14 1.45 8.34
CA GLU A 34 1.62 2.48 9.26
C GLU A 34 2.36 1.85 10.46
N THR A 35 1.72 0.90 11.15
CA THR A 35 2.33 0.25 12.31
C THR A 35 3.58 -0.55 11.94
N LEU A 36 3.62 -1.18 10.75
CA LEU A 36 4.80 -1.91 10.28
C LEU A 36 6.03 -1.00 10.12
N ILE A 37 5.83 0.25 9.70
CA ILE A 37 6.91 1.24 9.56
C ILE A 37 7.42 1.68 10.94
N GLU A 38 6.54 1.78 11.93
CA GLU A 38 6.88 2.21 13.29
C GLU A 38 7.53 1.10 14.13
N CYS A 39 7.38 -0.17 13.73
CA CYS A 39 7.91 -1.32 14.47
C CYS A 39 9.44 -1.25 14.65
N GLY A 40 9.88 -1.45 15.89
CA GLY A 40 11.28 -1.47 16.27
C GLY A 40 12.05 -2.68 15.72
N ARG A 41 13.38 -2.67 15.82
CA ARG A 41 14.23 -3.76 15.31
C ARG A 41 13.95 -5.12 16.00
N ASP A 42 13.54 -5.12 17.26
CA ASP A 42 13.43 -6.33 18.09
C ASP A 42 12.01 -6.97 18.08
N GLU A 43 11.10 -6.48 17.22
CA GLU A 43 9.69 -6.89 17.16
C GLU A 43 9.39 -7.82 15.98
N ASP A 44 10.27 -8.78 15.69
CA ASP A 44 10.18 -9.62 14.48
C ASP A 44 8.89 -10.46 14.43
N ASP A 45 8.49 -11.08 15.55
CA ASP A 45 7.26 -11.88 15.61
C ASP A 45 6.01 -11.01 15.35
N TYR A 46 6.00 -9.79 15.87
CA TYR A 46 4.91 -8.84 15.68
C TYR A 46 4.83 -8.34 14.23
N LYS A 47 5.98 -8.03 13.61
CA LYS A 47 6.05 -7.67 12.18
C LYS A 47 5.56 -8.80 11.30
N LEU A 48 5.97 -10.04 11.56
CA LEU A 48 5.52 -11.20 10.79
C LEU A 48 4.01 -11.41 10.94
N ALA A 49 3.47 -11.24 12.14
CA ALA A 49 2.03 -11.31 12.37
C ALA A 49 1.29 -10.21 11.59
N LEU A 50 1.77 -8.97 11.62
CA LEU A 50 1.20 -7.84 10.87
C LEU A 50 1.26 -8.07 9.36
N LEU A 51 2.39 -8.55 8.82
CA LEU A 51 2.52 -8.90 7.40
C LEU A 51 1.53 -10.01 7.00
N GLY A 52 1.34 -11.03 7.85
CA GLY A 52 0.34 -12.07 7.63
C GLY A 52 -1.09 -11.53 7.62
N ARG A 53 -1.41 -10.59 8.52
CA ARG A 53 -2.71 -9.91 8.55
C ARG A 53 -2.93 -9.02 7.33
N LEU A 54 -1.94 -8.22 6.96
CA LEU A 54 -1.96 -7.37 5.77
C LEU A 54 -2.15 -8.22 4.51
N GLY A 55 -1.39 -9.30 4.35
CA GLY A 55 -1.52 -10.23 3.23
C GLY A 55 -2.92 -10.85 3.15
N SER A 56 -3.49 -11.25 4.29
CA SER A 56 -4.86 -11.79 4.35
C SER A 56 -5.91 -10.73 3.98
N CYS A 57 -5.73 -9.48 4.43
CA CYS A 57 -6.61 -8.37 4.09
C CYS A 57 -6.56 -8.04 2.59
N LEU A 58 -5.36 -7.97 2.02
CA LEU A 58 -5.13 -7.76 0.59
C LEU A 58 -5.72 -8.89 -0.26
N ALA A 59 -5.65 -10.15 0.21
CA ALA A 59 -6.26 -11.28 -0.49
C ALA A 59 -7.80 -11.20 -0.52
N LEU A 60 -8.44 -10.60 0.49
CA LEU A 60 -9.88 -10.34 0.51
C LEU A 60 -10.27 -9.15 -0.38
N LEU A 61 -9.41 -8.12 -0.46
CA LEU A 61 -9.61 -6.94 -1.32
C LEU A 61 -9.39 -7.23 -2.80
N ALA A 62 -8.40 -8.06 -3.14
CA ALA A 62 -8.04 -8.35 -4.52
C ALA A 62 -9.22 -8.70 -5.45
N PRO A 63 -10.16 -9.59 -5.08
CA PRO A 63 -11.31 -9.91 -5.93
C PRO A 63 -12.30 -8.73 -6.08
N THR A 64 -12.39 -7.83 -5.11
CA THR A 64 -13.38 -6.73 -5.11
C THR A 64 -12.92 -5.50 -5.90
N LEU A 65 -11.66 -5.45 -6.33
CA LEU A 65 -11.09 -4.26 -7.00
C LEU A 65 -11.78 -3.87 -8.30
N ASN A 66 -12.40 -4.83 -8.98
CA ASN A 66 -13.11 -4.61 -10.26
C ASN A 66 -14.64 -4.69 -10.10
N ASP A 67 -15.15 -4.86 -8.89
CA ASP A 67 -16.58 -4.93 -8.63
C ASP A 67 -17.21 -3.54 -8.77
N PRO A 68 -18.49 -3.46 -9.18
CA PRO A 68 -19.21 -2.19 -9.16
C PRO A 68 -19.32 -1.69 -7.72
N ILE A 69 -19.33 -0.35 -7.56
CA ILE A 69 -19.50 0.28 -6.25
C ILE A 69 -20.82 -0.20 -5.62
N PRO A 70 -20.81 -0.73 -4.39
CA PRO A 70 -22.02 -1.14 -3.68
C PRO A 70 -23.01 0.01 -3.52
N ALA A 71 -24.31 -0.28 -3.62
CA ALA A 71 -25.36 0.74 -3.64
C ALA A 71 -25.32 1.70 -2.43
N HIS A 72 -24.98 1.20 -1.24
CA HIS A 72 -24.87 2.01 -0.02
C HIS A 72 -23.63 2.94 0.01
N LEU A 73 -22.68 2.75 -0.90
CA LEU A 73 -21.46 3.56 -1.01
C LEU A 73 -21.47 4.50 -2.21
N ILE A 74 -22.43 4.39 -3.14
CA ILE A 74 -22.51 5.25 -4.32
C ILE A 74 -22.53 6.72 -3.89
N GLU A 75 -23.43 7.12 -2.98
CA GLU A 75 -23.51 8.52 -2.52
C GLU A 75 -22.21 9.02 -1.84
N ARG A 76 -21.42 8.10 -1.27
CA ARG A 76 -20.16 8.44 -0.57
C ARG A 76 -18.96 8.48 -1.49
N LEU A 77 -18.92 7.63 -2.51
CA LEU A 77 -17.76 7.40 -3.39
C LEU A 77 -17.95 7.99 -4.79
N THR A 78 -19.12 8.55 -5.10
CA THR A 78 -19.35 9.29 -6.34
C THR A 78 -19.47 10.78 -6.04
N VAL A 79 -18.86 11.58 -6.92
CA VAL A 79 -18.87 13.02 -6.85
C VAL A 79 -19.36 13.57 -8.19
N ASP A 80 -20.20 14.60 -8.14
CA ASP A 80 -20.78 15.19 -9.35
C ASP A 80 -19.74 15.95 -10.20
N LYS A 81 -18.67 16.41 -9.55
CA LYS A 81 -17.56 17.11 -10.19
C LYS A 81 -16.32 16.22 -10.15
N LEU A 82 -15.70 16.03 -11.32
CA LEU A 82 -14.42 15.36 -11.42
C LEU A 82 -13.41 16.02 -10.45
N PRO A 83 -12.84 15.29 -9.49
CA PRO A 83 -11.83 15.82 -8.60
C PRO A 83 -10.57 16.13 -9.40
N GLU A 84 -9.83 17.15 -8.97
CA GLU A 84 -8.49 17.39 -9.50
C GLU A 84 -7.61 16.17 -9.18
N PRO A 85 -6.68 15.79 -10.08
CA PRO A 85 -5.80 14.66 -9.83
C PRO A 85 -5.03 14.90 -8.52
N GLN A 86 -5.25 14.03 -7.54
CA GLN A 86 -4.54 14.05 -6.27
C GLN A 86 -3.25 13.25 -6.41
N SER A 87 -2.14 13.85 -5.99
CA SER A 87 -0.83 13.20 -5.94
C SER A 87 -0.70 12.46 -4.62
N TRP A 88 -1.17 11.22 -4.58
CA TRP A 88 -1.15 10.39 -3.38
C TRP A 88 0.23 9.79 -3.06
N PHE A 89 1.17 9.88 -4.00
CA PHE A 89 2.49 9.27 -3.89
C PHE A 89 3.57 10.24 -4.38
N GLU A 90 4.17 10.98 -3.43
CA GLU A 90 5.29 11.90 -3.65
C GLU A 90 6.44 11.55 -2.68
N PRO A 91 7.10 10.40 -2.84
CA PRO A 91 8.32 10.12 -2.07
C PRO A 91 9.37 11.18 -2.39
N ASP A 92 10.19 11.54 -1.40
CA ASP A 92 11.38 12.31 -1.71
C ASP A 92 12.34 11.51 -2.61
N HIS A 93 13.24 12.23 -3.29
CA HIS A 93 14.15 11.62 -4.25
C HIS A 93 15.06 10.56 -3.61
N ASP A 94 15.38 10.72 -2.32
CA ASP A 94 16.25 9.82 -1.58
C ASP A 94 15.52 8.50 -1.25
N ALA A 95 14.27 8.57 -0.81
CA ALA A 95 13.40 7.44 -0.56
C ALA A 95 13.12 6.66 -1.85
N LEU A 96 12.80 7.36 -2.95
CA LEU A 96 12.54 6.71 -4.24
C LEU A 96 13.79 5.98 -4.77
N CYS A 97 14.96 6.58 -4.63
CA CYS A 97 16.24 5.94 -4.94
C CYS A 97 16.48 4.71 -4.07
N ALA A 98 16.25 4.82 -2.75
CA ALA A 98 16.41 3.71 -1.80
C ALA A 98 15.48 2.54 -2.11
N TYR A 99 14.22 2.80 -2.48
CA TYR A 99 13.27 1.76 -2.91
C TYR A 99 13.76 1.02 -4.16
N CYS A 100 14.21 1.75 -5.18
CA CYS A 100 14.76 1.16 -6.40
C CYS A 100 16.00 0.28 -6.10
N GLN A 101 16.88 0.76 -5.22
CA GLN A 101 18.07 0.02 -4.81
C GLN A 101 17.71 -1.27 -4.05
N ALA A 102 16.82 -1.18 -3.06
CA ALA A 102 16.39 -2.33 -2.28
C ALA A 102 15.74 -3.42 -3.15
N LEU A 103 14.86 -3.03 -4.08
CA LEU A 103 14.22 -3.96 -5.02
C LEU A 103 15.24 -4.58 -5.99
N THR A 104 16.19 -3.79 -6.50
CA THR A 104 17.25 -4.30 -7.38
C THR A 104 18.12 -5.33 -6.68
N GLN A 105 18.49 -5.06 -5.42
CA GLN A 105 19.27 -5.99 -4.59
C GLN A 105 18.49 -7.28 -4.33
N LEU A 106 17.21 -7.18 -4.00
CA LEU A 106 16.36 -8.35 -3.76
C LEU A 106 16.21 -9.23 -5.02
N LEU A 107 15.94 -8.63 -6.17
CA LEU A 107 15.80 -9.35 -7.45
C LEU A 107 17.12 -10.02 -7.87
N SER A 108 18.26 -9.42 -7.55
CA SER A 108 19.59 -9.98 -7.87
C SER A 108 19.94 -11.23 -7.06
N GLN A 109 19.23 -11.51 -5.96
CA GLN A 109 19.50 -12.68 -5.12
C GLN A 109 18.96 -13.98 -5.72
N HIS A 110 18.04 -13.92 -6.69
CA HIS A 110 17.40 -15.10 -7.32
C HIS A 110 16.76 -16.09 -6.32
N THR A 111 16.28 -15.59 -5.17
CA THR A 111 15.66 -16.38 -4.09
C THR A 111 14.13 -16.38 -4.14
N LEU A 112 13.53 -15.61 -5.07
CA LEU A 112 12.10 -15.36 -5.13
C LEU A 112 11.38 -16.41 -5.98
N PRO A 113 10.11 -16.74 -5.67
CA PRO A 113 9.26 -17.50 -6.59
C PRO A 113 9.06 -16.76 -7.92
N PRO A 114 8.93 -17.46 -9.06
CA PRO A 114 8.82 -16.84 -10.39
C PRO A 114 7.71 -15.79 -10.52
N GLU A 115 6.52 -16.05 -9.95
CA GLU A 115 5.39 -15.12 -10.00
C GLU A 115 5.67 -13.82 -9.23
N MET A 116 6.36 -13.93 -8.10
CA MET A 116 6.74 -12.78 -7.27
C MET A 116 7.85 -11.97 -7.96
N GLU A 117 8.81 -12.63 -8.61
CA GLU A 117 9.86 -11.97 -9.38
C GLU A 117 9.28 -11.11 -10.52
N VAL A 118 8.30 -11.64 -11.27
CA VAL A 118 7.62 -10.89 -12.35
C VAL A 118 6.94 -9.64 -11.78
N THR A 119 6.23 -9.79 -10.67
CA THR A 119 5.52 -8.69 -10.01
C THR A 119 6.50 -7.60 -9.53
N LEU A 120 7.57 -7.99 -8.83
CA LEU A 120 8.56 -7.06 -8.30
C LEU A 120 9.40 -6.39 -9.38
N ARG A 121 9.64 -7.06 -10.51
CA ARG A 121 10.26 -6.44 -11.69
C ARG A 121 9.36 -5.36 -12.31
N GLY A 122 8.05 -5.60 -12.36
CA GLY A 122 7.07 -4.60 -12.77
C GLY A 122 7.12 -3.36 -11.87
N LEU A 123 7.06 -3.57 -10.54
CA LEU A 123 7.16 -2.49 -9.56
C LEU A 123 8.46 -1.69 -9.69
N LEU A 124 9.61 -2.36 -9.81
CA LEU A 124 10.90 -1.68 -10.01
C LEU A 124 10.89 -0.81 -11.27
N CYS A 125 10.26 -1.28 -12.36
CA CYS A 125 10.17 -0.53 -13.61
C CYS A 125 9.39 0.78 -13.44
N GLU A 126 8.21 0.73 -12.81
CA GLU A 126 7.38 1.90 -12.54
C GLU A 126 8.11 2.93 -11.66
N LEU A 127 8.78 2.48 -10.59
CA LEU A 127 9.52 3.37 -9.69
C LEU A 127 10.72 4.04 -10.39
N VAL A 128 11.44 3.31 -11.24
CA VAL A 128 12.55 3.86 -12.03
C VAL A 128 12.06 4.86 -13.06
N TRP A 129 10.90 4.63 -13.69
CA TRP A 129 10.29 5.60 -14.60
C TRP A 129 9.91 6.89 -13.88
N MET A 130 9.30 6.79 -12.71
CA MET A 130 8.99 7.92 -11.85
C MET A 130 10.27 8.70 -11.47
N PHE A 131 11.28 8.00 -10.95
CA PHE A 131 12.55 8.62 -10.58
C PHE A 131 13.23 9.32 -11.77
N ALA A 132 13.23 8.69 -12.94
CA ALA A 132 13.81 9.25 -14.14
C ALA A 132 13.03 10.48 -14.66
N ALA A 133 11.70 10.51 -14.48
CA ALA A 133 10.87 11.66 -14.81
C ALA A 133 11.17 12.84 -13.86
N ASP A 134 11.20 12.59 -12.55
CA ASP A 134 11.49 13.60 -11.53
C ASP A 134 12.88 14.22 -11.73
N MET A 135 13.89 13.40 -11.99
CA MET A 135 15.26 13.87 -12.23
C MET A 135 15.39 14.73 -13.49
N LYS A 136 14.50 14.56 -14.47
CA LYS A 136 14.44 15.34 -15.71
C LYS A 136 13.50 16.54 -15.61
N ALA A 137 12.74 16.66 -14.53
CA ALA A 137 11.82 17.77 -14.35
C ALA A 137 12.59 19.10 -14.21
N PRO A 138 12.07 20.19 -14.80
CA PRO A 138 12.70 21.50 -14.65
C PRO A 138 12.74 21.91 -13.18
N ARG A 139 13.93 22.24 -12.68
CA ARG A 139 14.13 22.71 -11.31
C ARG A 139 13.84 24.19 -11.24
N TRP A 140 13.15 24.62 -10.18
CA TRP A 140 12.94 26.05 -9.93
C TRP A 140 14.22 26.63 -9.32
N GLU A 141 14.93 27.49 -10.07
CA GLU A 141 16.00 28.32 -9.52
C GLU A 141 15.36 29.58 -8.89
N ARG A 142 15.59 29.80 -7.59
CA ARG A 142 15.30 31.09 -6.92
C ARG A 142 16.55 31.94 -6.87
#